data_AF-A0A367FH08-F1
#
_entry.id   AF-A0A367FH08-F1
#
_cell.length_a   1.000
_cell.length_b   1.000
_cell.length_c   1.000
_cell.angle_alpha   90.00
_cell.angle_beta   90.00
_cell.angle_gamma   90.00
#
_symmetry.space_group_name_H-M   'P 1'
#
loop_
_entity.id
_entity.type
_entity.pdbx_description
1 polymer ?
#
loop_
_entity_poly.entity_id
_entity_poly.type
_entity_poly.pdbx_seq_one_letter_code
_entity_poly.pdbx_strand_id
1 'polypeptide(L)'
;MSTIKDFRRDTPPMTARAEDAARARLLAAARERELRHGPRHARRLGRRIAVAGALAVAVGTTVVVARDRPRAVPVASVRELGERAAQAAYDDRGQVPGPGQWLYIKELQAPYRGALGVDLSRRVVSEEWTSVDGKQVASLFPNGKLLVQGNHPGLGAADLAQQPVTPESVLGRIRVTLEDLDRRTWRSGPAPSMDEQLFQAVYQLMGTLALPPDVRAALFRGLATIPGVSVTEDVADAAGRRGVAFSYTGRDARYDLILDPVDFRFLGTYGVQTADGTDPEIKAGTPLTLTARLDAKLVDGAGQK
;
A
#
# COMPACT_ATOMS: atom_id res chain seq x y z
N MET A 1 21.48 -11.85 35.20
CA MET A 1 22.16 -13.16 35.17
C MET A 1 21.33 -14.10 34.28
N SER A 2 21.85 -14.42 33.08
CA SER A 2 21.51 -15.48 32.11
C SER A 2 20.12 -16.15 32.07
N THR A 3 19.29 -15.83 31.06
CA THR A 3 18.03 -16.54 30.73
C THR A 3 17.97 -17.18 29.32
N ILE A 4 19.06 -17.12 28.52
CA ILE A 4 19.11 -17.76 27.18
C ILE A 4 19.68 -19.18 27.23
N LYS A 5 20.45 -19.54 28.26
CA LYS A 5 21.02 -20.89 28.39
C LYS A 5 20.01 -21.95 28.84
N ASP A 6 18.90 -21.57 29.48
CA ASP A 6 17.94 -22.53 30.01
C ASP A 6 16.92 -23.01 28.97
N PHE A 7 16.66 -22.22 27.92
CA PHE A 7 15.66 -22.57 26.89
C PHE A 7 16.13 -23.66 25.92
N ARG A 8 17.43 -23.99 25.89
CA ARG A 8 17.99 -25.04 25.01
C ARG A 8 18.24 -26.38 25.71
N ARG A 9 17.93 -26.50 27.00
CA ARG A 9 18.27 -27.71 27.76
C ARG A 9 17.36 -28.90 27.46
N ASP A 10 16.13 -28.65 27.00
CA ASP A 10 15.11 -29.69 26.80
C ASP A 10 14.74 -29.95 25.33
N THR A 11 15.51 -29.43 24.36
CA THR A 11 15.34 -29.84 22.96
C THR A 11 16.16 -31.11 22.73
N PRO A 12 15.54 -32.30 22.58
CA PRO A 12 16.30 -33.50 22.30
C PRO A 12 17.08 -33.31 20.99
N PRO A 13 18.36 -33.70 20.95
CA PRO A 13 19.15 -33.60 19.73
C PRO A 13 18.44 -34.39 18.62
N MET A 14 18.38 -33.82 17.41
CA MET A 14 17.86 -34.52 16.24
C MET A 14 18.53 -35.88 16.13
N THR A 15 17.73 -36.95 16.16
CA THR A 15 18.27 -38.29 16.00
C THR A 15 18.77 -38.49 14.57
N ALA A 16 19.84 -39.26 14.39
CA ALA A 16 20.37 -39.57 13.05
C ALA A 16 19.28 -40.14 12.12
N ARG A 17 18.34 -40.92 12.67
CA ARG A 17 17.18 -41.45 11.94
C ARG A 17 16.22 -40.36 11.44
N ALA A 18 16.02 -39.29 12.22
CA ALA A 18 15.18 -38.16 11.82
C ALA A 18 15.88 -37.31 10.74
N GLU A 19 17.20 -37.16 10.84
CA GLU A 19 18.01 -36.48 9.83
C GLU A 19 18.03 -37.24 8.50
N ASP A 20 18.24 -38.57 8.54
CA ASP A 20 18.20 -39.43 7.36
C ASP A 20 16.81 -39.44 6.70
N ALA A 21 15.74 -39.47 7.50
CA ALA A 21 14.38 -39.40 6.98
C ALA A 21 14.05 -38.03 6.36
N ALA A 22 14.58 -36.93 6.91
CA ALA A 22 14.42 -35.60 6.32
C ALA A 22 15.21 -35.48 5.01
N ARG A 23 16.44 -35.99 4.98
CA ARG A 23 17.30 -35.99 3.78
C ARG A 23 16.72 -36.87 2.68
N ALA A 24 16.16 -38.03 3.00
CA ALA A 24 15.50 -38.91 2.04
C ALA A 24 14.27 -38.25 1.40
N ARG A 25 13.45 -37.55 2.20
CA ARG A 25 12.29 -36.78 1.67
C ARG A 25 12.72 -35.64 0.76
N LEU A 26 13.80 -34.94 1.12
CA LEU A 26 14.31 -33.82 0.34
C LEU A 26 14.92 -34.28 -1.00
N LEU A 27 15.63 -35.41 -1.00
CA LEU A 27 16.16 -36.04 -2.21
C LEU A 27 15.05 -36.64 -3.10
N ALA A 28 13.98 -37.20 -2.52
CA ALA A 28 12.83 -37.68 -3.28
C ALA A 28 12.09 -36.51 -3.97
N ALA A 29 11.89 -35.39 -3.27
CA ALA A 29 11.27 -34.19 -3.83
C ALA A 29 12.14 -33.53 -4.93
N ALA A 30 13.47 -33.63 -4.83
CA ALA A 30 14.38 -33.16 -5.87
C ALA A 30 14.29 -34.01 -7.15
N ARG A 31 14.19 -35.34 -7.02
CA ARG A 31 14.05 -36.26 -8.16
C ARG A 31 12.70 -36.13 -8.88
N GLU A 32 11.61 -35.82 -8.16
CA GLU A 32 10.31 -35.55 -8.79
C GLU A 32 10.30 -34.27 -9.64
N ARG A 33 11.15 -33.28 -9.30
CA ARG A 33 11.31 -32.05 -10.10
C ARG A 33 12.15 -32.26 -11.35
N GLU A 34 13.15 -33.14 -11.31
CA GLU A 34 14.00 -33.46 -12.47
C GLU A 34 13.25 -34.31 -13.53
N LEU A 35 12.33 -35.19 -13.13
CA LEU A 35 11.58 -36.03 -14.07
C LEU A 35 10.48 -35.29 -14.86
N ARG A 36 10.16 -34.04 -14.53
CA ARG A 36 9.13 -33.24 -15.22
C ARG A 36 9.66 -32.32 -16.33
N HIS A 37 10.94 -32.42 -16.69
CA HIS A 37 11.52 -31.72 -17.84
C HIS A 37 11.99 -32.71 -18.90
N GLY A 38 11.06 -33.14 -19.77
CA GLY A 38 11.37 -33.78 -21.05
C GLY A 38 11.33 -32.77 -22.22
N PRO A 39 12.20 -32.89 -23.24
CA PRO A 39 12.43 -31.86 -24.23
C PRO A 39 11.39 -31.83 -25.37
N ARG A 40 11.19 -30.63 -25.94
CA ARG A 40 10.39 -30.39 -27.15
C ARG A 40 11.15 -30.81 -28.41
N HIS A 41 10.51 -31.50 -29.36
CA HIS A 41 10.65 -31.22 -30.80
C HIS A 41 9.49 -31.80 -31.65
N ALA A 42 9.29 -31.18 -32.80
CA ALA A 42 8.10 -31.17 -33.65
C ALA A 42 8.13 -32.16 -34.82
N ARG A 43 6.95 -32.55 -35.36
CA ARG A 43 6.54 -32.37 -36.79
C ARG A 43 5.24 -33.10 -37.18
N ARG A 44 4.38 -32.32 -37.86
CA ARG A 44 3.58 -32.58 -39.08
C ARG A 44 2.29 -33.44 -39.09
N LEU A 45 1.22 -32.72 -39.46
CA LEU A 45 0.16 -32.94 -40.47
C LEU A 45 -0.94 -34.00 -40.26
N GLY A 46 -2.19 -33.52 -40.24
CA GLY A 46 -3.39 -34.31 -40.47
C GLY A 46 -4.67 -33.47 -40.37
N ARG A 47 -5.29 -33.18 -41.52
CA ARG A 47 -6.54 -32.41 -41.68
C ARG A 47 -7.71 -33.01 -40.88
N ARG A 48 -8.59 -32.14 -40.34
CA ARG A 48 -10.06 -32.14 -40.57
C ARG A 48 -10.73 -30.92 -39.94
N ILE A 49 -11.71 -30.41 -40.66
CA ILE A 49 -12.50 -29.19 -40.45
C ILE A 49 -13.64 -29.48 -39.46
N ALA A 50 -13.91 -28.56 -38.52
CA ALA A 50 -15.28 -28.14 -38.15
C ALA A 50 -15.25 -26.83 -37.33
N VAL A 51 -16.16 -25.95 -37.70
CA VAL A 51 -16.40 -24.55 -37.33
C VAL A 51 -16.81 -24.36 -35.87
N ALA A 52 -16.31 -23.29 -35.21
CA ALA A 52 -17.10 -22.23 -34.56
C ALA A 52 -16.33 -21.52 -33.42
N GLY A 53 -16.41 -20.18 -33.38
CA GLY A 53 -16.20 -19.40 -32.16
C GLY A 53 -14.99 -18.47 -32.19
N ALA A 54 -15.23 -17.21 -32.52
CA ALA A 54 -14.25 -16.13 -32.49
C ALA A 54 -13.67 -15.88 -31.09
N LEU A 55 -12.34 -15.72 -31.01
CA LEU A 55 -11.66 -14.96 -29.96
C LEU A 55 -10.45 -14.28 -30.61
N ALA A 56 -10.62 -12.99 -30.93
CA ALA A 56 -9.52 -12.12 -31.29
C ALA A 56 -8.62 -11.99 -30.05
N VAL A 57 -7.50 -12.72 -30.03
CA VAL A 57 -6.41 -12.40 -29.10
C VAL A 57 -5.76 -11.13 -29.65
N ALA A 58 -6.28 -9.99 -29.20
CA ALA A 58 -5.55 -8.73 -29.26
C ALA A 58 -4.31 -8.91 -28.38
N VAL A 59 -3.18 -9.28 -28.99
CA VAL A 59 -1.88 -9.07 -28.39
C VAL A 59 -1.73 -7.56 -28.27
N GLY A 60 -2.12 -7.02 -27.12
CA GLY A 60 -1.88 -5.63 -26.77
C GLY A 60 -0.37 -5.43 -26.65
N THR A 61 0.29 -5.17 -27.77
CA THR A 61 1.58 -4.52 -27.81
C THR A 61 1.36 -3.13 -27.22
N THR A 62 1.58 -2.98 -25.91
CA THR A 62 1.82 -1.67 -25.35
C THR A 62 3.17 -1.22 -25.89
N VAL A 63 3.12 -0.55 -27.05
CA VAL A 63 4.17 0.38 -27.44
C VAL A 63 4.24 1.38 -26.29
N VAL A 64 5.30 1.30 -25.49
CA VAL A 64 5.68 2.40 -24.62
C VAL A 64 6.13 3.50 -25.58
N VAL A 65 5.15 4.25 -26.09
CA VAL A 65 5.44 5.57 -26.63
C VAL A 65 6.00 6.30 -25.41
N ALA A 66 7.31 6.54 -25.43
CA ALA A 66 7.93 7.54 -24.58
C ALA A 66 7.27 8.86 -24.96
N ARG A 67 6.10 9.13 -24.37
CA ARG A 67 5.52 10.46 -24.39
C ARG A 67 6.53 11.32 -23.65
N ASP A 68 6.98 12.40 -24.29
CA ASP A 68 7.59 13.52 -23.60
C ASP A 68 6.67 13.86 -22.43
N ARG A 69 7.05 13.39 -21.23
CA ARG A 69 6.30 13.75 -20.04
C ARG A 69 6.54 15.23 -19.84
N PRO A 70 5.47 16.04 -19.65
CA PRO A 70 5.63 17.42 -19.25
C PRO A 70 6.60 17.48 -18.07
N ARG A 71 7.59 18.38 -18.15
CA ARG A 71 8.56 18.53 -17.08
C ARG A 71 7.81 18.97 -15.83
N ALA A 72 8.04 18.27 -14.72
CA ALA A 72 7.51 18.67 -13.42
C ALA A 72 7.85 20.14 -13.15
N VAL A 73 6.83 20.92 -12.78
CA VAL A 73 7.03 22.30 -12.32
C VAL A 73 7.29 22.23 -10.81
N PRO A 74 8.45 22.71 -10.33
CA PRO A 74 8.78 22.75 -8.90
C PRO A 74 7.66 23.35 -8.08
N VAL A 75 7.48 22.90 -6.84
CA VAL A 75 6.38 23.34 -5.98
C VAL A 75 6.96 24.20 -4.87
N ALA A 76 6.64 25.49 -4.88
CA ALA A 76 7.29 26.47 -4.00
C ALA A 76 6.76 26.44 -2.56
N SER A 77 5.61 25.82 -2.30
CA SER A 77 5.01 25.75 -0.96
C SER A 77 4.01 24.61 -0.78
N VAL A 78 3.70 24.26 0.47
CA VAL A 78 2.66 23.27 0.82
C VAL A 78 1.30 23.68 0.29
N ARG A 79 1.00 24.99 0.34
CA ARG A 79 -0.25 25.54 -0.19
C ARG A 79 -0.35 25.35 -1.70
N GLU A 80 0.72 25.60 -2.43
CA GLU A 80 0.77 25.37 -3.87
C GLU A 80 0.61 23.88 -4.20
N LEU A 81 1.27 22.99 -3.45
CA LEU A 81 1.10 21.54 -3.61
C LEU A 81 -0.37 21.13 -3.39
N GLY A 82 -0.97 21.63 -2.31
CA GLY A 82 -2.38 21.42 -1.97
C GLY A 82 -3.33 21.83 -3.08
N GLU A 83 -3.18 23.05 -3.61
CA GLU A 83 -4.06 23.55 -4.66
C GLU A 83 -3.89 22.81 -5.99
N ARG A 84 -2.64 22.54 -6.41
CA ARG A 84 -2.38 21.85 -7.68
C ARG A 84 -2.84 20.39 -7.64
N ALA A 85 -2.57 19.69 -6.54
CA ALA A 85 -3.05 18.32 -6.34
C ALA A 85 -4.58 18.26 -6.24
N ALA A 86 -5.20 19.25 -5.57
CA ALA A 86 -6.66 19.35 -5.51
C ALA A 86 -7.29 19.60 -6.88
N GLN A 87 -6.72 20.50 -7.68
CA GLN A 87 -7.21 20.76 -9.03
C GLN A 87 -7.08 19.52 -9.92
N ALA A 88 -5.93 18.85 -9.90
CA ALA A 88 -5.73 17.60 -10.62
C ALA A 88 -6.73 16.52 -10.18
N ALA A 89 -7.02 16.45 -8.88
CA ALA A 89 -8.01 15.51 -8.36
C ALA A 89 -9.44 15.81 -8.83
N TYR A 90 -9.83 17.08 -8.93
CA TYR A 90 -11.12 17.49 -9.49
C TYR A 90 -11.26 17.17 -10.98
N ASP A 91 -10.18 17.38 -11.73
CA ASP A 91 -10.15 17.15 -13.18
C ASP A 91 -10.14 15.66 -13.51
N ASP A 92 -9.52 14.85 -12.66
CA ASP A 92 -9.62 13.40 -12.67
C ASP A 92 -10.96 12.94 -12.07
N ARG A 93 -12.02 13.08 -12.89
CA ARG A 93 -13.38 12.64 -12.56
C ARG A 93 -13.51 11.13 -12.41
N GLY A 94 -12.47 10.34 -12.74
CA GLY A 94 -12.39 8.91 -12.53
C GLY A 94 -13.66 8.12 -12.90
N GLN A 95 -13.79 6.92 -12.35
CA GLN A 95 -15.07 6.23 -12.26
C GLN A 95 -15.67 6.53 -10.89
N VAL A 96 -16.94 6.96 -10.86
CA VAL A 96 -17.71 7.07 -9.61
C VAL A 96 -17.99 5.64 -9.11
N PRO A 97 -17.58 5.29 -7.89
CA PRO A 97 -17.79 3.94 -7.39
C PRO A 97 -19.28 3.60 -7.25
N GLY A 98 -19.68 2.47 -7.84
CA GLY A 98 -21.01 1.90 -7.67
C GLY A 98 -21.16 1.16 -6.32
N PRO A 99 -22.40 0.99 -5.81
CA PRO A 99 -22.65 0.19 -4.63
C PRO A 99 -22.12 -1.25 -4.78
N GLY A 100 -21.51 -1.79 -3.73
CA GLY A 100 -21.00 -3.17 -3.72
C GLY A 100 -19.68 -3.39 -4.47
N GLN A 101 -19.15 -2.38 -5.17
CA GLN A 101 -17.84 -2.44 -5.79
C GLN A 101 -16.72 -2.36 -4.73
N TRP A 102 -15.52 -2.69 -5.19
CA TRP A 102 -14.29 -2.72 -4.41
C TRP A 102 -13.21 -1.92 -5.13
N LEU A 103 -12.39 -1.18 -4.38
CA LEU A 103 -11.13 -0.65 -4.86
C LEU A 103 -10.08 -1.75 -4.79
N TYR A 104 -9.68 -2.29 -5.93
CA TYR A 104 -8.48 -3.11 -6.05
C TYR A 104 -7.24 -2.21 -6.09
N ILE A 105 -6.25 -2.58 -5.30
CA ILE A 105 -4.96 -1.91 -5.19
C ILE A 105 -3.86 -2.95 -5.37
N LYS A 106 -2.93 -2.65 -6.28
CA LYS A 106 -1.67 -3.37 -6.41
C LYS A 106 -0.53 -2.45 -6.09
N GLU A 107 0.30 -2.83 -5.13
CA GLU A 107 1.48 -2.06 -4.75
C GLU A 107 2.75 -2.91 -4.74
N LEU A 108 3.87 -2.25 -4.94
CA LEU A 108 5.19 -2.76 -4.57
C LEU A 108 5.53 -2.19 -3.19
N GLN A 109 5.94 -3.01 -2.23
CA GLN A 109 6.31 -2.53 -0.89
C GLN A 109 7.56 -3.20 -0.33
N ALA A 110 8.26 -2.50 0.55
CA ALA A 110 9.29 -3.10 1.38
C ALA A 110 8.62 -3.97 2.47
N PRO A 111 8.96 -5.27 2.58
CA PRO A 111 8.33 -6.14 3.57
C PRO A 111 8.81 -5.80 4.98
N TYR A 112 7.96 -6.04 5.98
CA TYR A 112 8.32 -5.87 7.39
C TYR A 112 9.54 -6.72 7.79
N ARG A 113 10.34 -6.16 8.69
CA ARG A 113 11.48 -6.81 9.32
C ARG A 113 11.29 -6.78 10.85
N GLY A 114 10.90 -7.91 11.44
CA GLY A 114 10.68 -8.00 12.89
C GLY A 114 9.38 -7.33 13.33
N ALA A 115 9.38 -6.74 14.52
CA ALA A 115 8.20 -6.12 15.12
C ALA A 115 7.88 -4.73 14.54
N LEU A 116 8.91 -3.98 14.11
CA LEU A 116 8.75 -2.65 13.54
C LEU A 116 9.82 -2.39 12.47
N GLY A 117 9.41 -1.69 11.41
CA GLY A 117 10.28 -1.31 10.30
C GLY A 117 10.28 -2.29 9.13
N VAL A 118 10.90 -1.87 8.02
CA VAL A 118 10.88 -2.58 6.73
C VAL A 118 12.28 -2.86 6.17
N ASP A 119 12.39 -3.94 5.40
CA ASP A 119 13.63 -4.27 4.67
C ASP A 119 13.68 -3.56 3.31
N LEU A 120 14.41 -2.44 3.25
CA LEU A 120 14.59 -1.65 2.03
C LEU A 120 15.38 -2.38 0.93
N SER A 121 16.04 -3.50 1.20
CA SER A 121 16.73 -4.29 0.17
C SER A 121 15.77 -5.17 -0.63
N ARG A 122 14.54 -5.36 -0.14
CA ARG A 122 13.54 -6.25 -0.74
C ARG A 122 12.31 -5.47 -1.18
N ARG A 123 11.65 -6.01 -2.20
CA ARG A 123 10.36 -5.52 -2.67
C ARG A 123 9.44 -6.71 -2.88
N VAL A 124 8.22 -6.61 -2.36
CA VAL A 124 7.17 -7.62 -2.53
C VAL A 124 5.93 -6.94 -3.08
N VAL A 125 5.17 -7.67 -3.88
CA VAL A 125 3.88 -7.19 -4.38
C VAL A 125 2.82 -7.43 -3.31
N SER A 126 2.03 -6.39 -2.99
CA SER A 126 0.78 -6.49 -2.23
C SER A 126 -0.39 -6.34 -3.18
N GLU A 127 -1.46 -7.10 -2.93
CA GLU A 127 -2.73 -6.97 -3.61
C GLU A 127 -3.84 -6.96 -2.57
N GLU A 128 -4.58 -5.86 -2.55
CA GLU A 128 -5.60 -5.57 -1.55
C GLU A 128 -6.87 -5.06 -2.24
N TRP A 129 -8.00 -5.28 -1.58
CA TRP A 129 -9.30 -4.78 -1.99
C TRP A 129 -9.96 -4.09 -0.80
N THR A 130 -10.47 -2.89 -1.00
CA THR A 130 -11.31 -2.24 0.01
C THR A 130 -12.70 -2.03 -0.58
N SER A 131 -13.75 -2.49 0.10
CA SER A 131 -15.12 -2.24 -0.36
C SER A 131 -15.38 -0.73 -0.41
N VAL A 132 -16.18 -0.28 -1.37
CA VAL A 132 -16.48 1.16 -1.54
C VAL A 132 -17.12 1.78 -0.30
N ASP A 133 -17.90 1.01 0.45
CA ASP A 133 -18.47 1.44 1.72
C ASP A 133 -17.45 1.49 2.88
N GLY A 134 -16.20 1.07 2.63
CA GLY A 134 -15.09 1.05 3.59
C GLY A 134 -15.18 -0.04 4.65
N LYS A 135 -16.22 -0.88 4.64
CA LYS A 135 -16.52 -1.81 5.76
C LYS A 135 -15.76 -3.12 5.68
N GLN A 136 -15.25 -3.48 4.52
CA GLN A 136 -14.57 -4.74 4.27
C GLN A 136 -13.26 -4.51 3.54
N VAL A 137 -12.26 -5.29 3.92
CA VAL A 137 -10.95 -5.34 3.26
C VAL A 137 -10.67 -6.79 2.89
N ALA A 138 -10.06 -7.01 1.73
CA ALA A 138 -9.50 -8.30 1.37
C ALA A 138 -8.01 -8.15 1.06
N SER A 139 -7.22 -9.16 1.44
CA SER A 139 -5.78 -9.20 1.13
C SER A 139 -5.42 -10.55 0.54
N LEU A 140 -4.61 -10.55 -0.51
CA LEU A 140 -4.09 -11.77 -1.12
C LEU A 140 -2.76 -12.15 -0.48
N PHE A 141 -2.72 -13.28 0.20
CA PHE A 141 -1.49 -13.80 0.78
C PHE A 141 -0.59 -14.47 -0.28
N PRO A 142 0.73 -14.56 -0.05
CA PRO A 142 1.66 -15.21 -0.97
C PRO A 142 1.33 -16.66 -1.33
N ASN A 143 0.56 -17.36 -0.49
CA ASN A 143 0.07 -18.72 -0.74
C ASN A 143 -1.19 -18.78 -1.61
N GLY A 144 -1.63 -17.65 -2.17
CA GLY A 144 -2.83 -17.53 -2.99
C GLY A 144 -4.15 -17.48 -2.20
N LYS A 145 -4.11 -17.49 -0.87
CA LYS A 145 -5.30 -17.37 -0.04
C LYS A 145 -5.77 -15.92 -0.02
N LEU A 146 -7.01 -15.69 -0.45
CA LEU A 146 -7.70 -14.43 -0.22
C LEU A 146 -8.33 -14.45 1.18
N LEU A 147 -8.00 -13.46 2.00
CA LEU A 147 -8.65 -13.26 3.28
C LEU A 147 -9.51 -12.02 3.21
N VAL A 148 -10.82 -12.19 3.35
CA VAL A 148 -11.77 -11.09 3.50
C VAL A 148 -12.03 -10.87 4.98
N GLN A 149 -11.84 -9.65 5.45
CA GLN A 149 -12.11 -9.22 6.81
C GLN A 149 -13.25 -8.19 6.78
N GLY A 150 -14.26 -8.40 7.62
CA GLY A 150 -15.33 -7.43 7.87
C GLY A 150 -15.13 -6.70 9.20
N ASN A 151 -15.85 -5.60 9.39
CA ASN A 151 -15.72 -4.66 10.51
C ASN A 151 -14.41 -3.87 10.49
N HIS A 152 -14.20 -3.03 9.48
CA HIS A 152 -13.41 -1.81 9.66
C HIS A 152 -14.34 -0.69 10.14
N PRO A 153 -14.61 -0.53 11.46
CA PRO A 153 -15.32 0.64 11.96
C PRO A 153 -14.36 1.83 11.84
N GLY A 154 -14.51 2.56 10.75
CA GLY A 154 -13.73 3.74 10.44
C GLY A 154 -14.53 4.67 9.56
N LEU A 155 -13.98 5.86 9.36
CA LEU A 155 -14.58 6.86 8.49
C LEU A 155 -14.47 6.39 7.02
N GLY A 156 -15.60 6.15 6.37
CA GLY A 156 -15.65 5.71 4.98
C GLY A 156 -15.67 6.87 3.97
N ALA A 157 -15.54 6.53 2.68
CA ALA A 157 -15.63 7.51 1.60
C ALA A 157 -16.97 8.25 1.59
N ALA A 158 -18.07 7.55 1.88
CA ALA A 158 -19.41 8.13 1.98
C ALA A 158 -19.55 9.13 3.14
N ASP A 159 -18.91 8.85 4.28
CA ASP A 159 -18.93 9.75 5.44
C ASP A 159 -18.17 11.05 5.14
N LEU A 160 -17.04 10.94 4.45
CA LEU A 160 -16.24 12.08 4.00
C LEU A 160 -16.98 12.94 2.96
N ALA A 161 -17.78 12.31 2.09
CA ALA A 161 -18.52 12.95 1.00
C ALA A 161 -19.81 13.66 1.44
N GLN A 162 -20.16 13.63 2.73
CA GLN A 162 -21.31 14.37 3.24
C GLN A 162 -21.14 15.88 3.01
N GLN A 163 -22.19 16.55 2.53
CA GLN A 163 -22.13 17.99 2.26
C GLN A 163 -22.10 18.82 3.56
N PRO A 164 -21.38 19.96 3.59
CA PRO A 164 -20.51 20.45 2.53
C PRO A 164 -19.20 19.63 2.43
N VAL A 165 -18.64 19.48 1.24
CA VAL A 165 -17.31 18.88 1.00
C VAL A 165 -16.28 20.00 0.86
N THR A 166 -15.70 20.40 2.00
CA THR A 166 -14.69 21.46 2.13
C THR A 166 -13.50 20.92 2.92
N PRO A 167 -12.29 21.51 2.80
CA PRO A 167 -11.14 21.08 3.58
C PRO A 167 -11.44 21.01 5.09
N GLU A 168 -12.13 22.02 5.61
CA GLU A 168 -12.49 22.14 7.02
C GLU A 168 -13.51 21.09 7.44
N SER A 169 -14.57 20.89 6.66
CA SER A 169 -15.61 19.90 7.01
C SER A 169 -15.07 18.47 6.94
N VAL A 170 -14.22 18.16 5.96
CA VAL A 170 -13.63 16.84 5.79
C VAL A 170 -12.63 16.54 6.91
N LEU A 171 -11.69 17.46 7.20
CA LEU A 171 -10.78 17.30 8.33
C LEU A 171 -11.49 17.30 9.68
N GLY A 172 -12.58 18.06 9.83
CA GLY A 172 -13.40 18.07 11.04
C GLY A 172 -14.02 16.70 11.34
N ARG A 173 -14.52 15.99 10.32
CA ARG A 173 -15.06 14.62 10.46
C ARG A 173 -13.99 13.61 10.88
N ILE A 174 -12.81 13.71 10.28
CA ILE A 174 -11.64 12.89 10.68
C ILE A 174 -11.28 13.18 12.14
N ARG A 175 -11.18 14.45 12.53
CA ARG A 175 -10.87 14.88 13.90
C ARG A 175 -11.83 14.29 14.93
N VAL A 176 -13.14 14.41 14.71
CA VAL A 176 -14.16 13.86 15.61
C VAL A 176 -14.02 12.34 15.77
N THR A 177 -13.68 11.66 14.68
CA THR A 177 -13.47 10.20 14.70
C THR A 177 -12.21 9.84 15.48
N LEU A 178 -11.11 10.57 15.29
CA LEU A 178 -9.87 10.40 16.04
C LEU A 178 -10.06 10.66 17.55
N GLU A 179 -10.75 11.73 17.91
CA GLU A 179 -11.07 12.04 19.32
C GLU A 179 -11.89 10.92 19.98
N ASP A 180 -12.83 10.33 19.23
CA ASP A 180 -13.63 9.21 19.72
C ASP A 180 -12.81 7.91 19.88
N LEU A 181 -11.90 7.64 18.94
CA LEU A 181 -10.96 6.53 19.04
C LEU A 181 -10.00 6.71 20.23
N ASP A 182 -9.50 7.92 20.45
CA ASP A 182 -8.61 8.23 21.57
C ASP A 182 -9.32 8.07 22.92
N ARG A 183 -10.61 8.42 23.02
CA ARG A 183 -11.40 8.16 24.24
C ARG A 183 -11.62 6.67 24.52
N ARG A 184 -11.73 5.85 23.47
CA ARG A 184 -12.02 4.41 23.58
C ARG A 184 -10.78 3.56 23.77
N THR A 185 -9.61 4.05 23.36
CA THR A 185 -8.36 3.28 23.38
C THR A 185 -7.50 3.68 24.57
N TRP A 186 -7.13 2.71 25.39
CA TRP A 186 -6.07 2.91 26.38
C TRP A 186 -4.72 2.83 25.67
N ARG A 187 -4.01 3.96 25.55
CA ARG A 187 -2.63 3.99 25.03
C ARG A 187 -1.64 4.10 26.18
N SER A 188 -0.64 3.22 26.19
CA SER A 188 0.52 3.39 27.07
C SER A 188 1.51 4.34 26.40
N GLY A 189 1.76 5.49 27.02
CA GLY A 189 2.67 6.53 26.53
C GLY A 189 1.97 7.79 26.02
N PRO A 190 2.73 8.87 25.79
CA PRO A 190 2.19 10.15 25.33
C PRO A 190 1.67 10.05 23.90
N ALA A 191 0.38 10.36 23.71
CA ALA A 191 -0.26 10.34 22.40
C ALA A 191 0.44 11.31 21.40
N PRO A 192 0.41 10.98 20.09
CA PRO A 192 0.74 11.94 19.04
C PRO A 192 -0.16 13.18 19.11
N SER A 193 0.32 14.32 18.61
CA SER A 193 -0.52 15.52 18.51
C SER A 193 -1.71 15.27 17.58
N MET A 194 -2.81 16.01 17.75
CA MET A 194 -3.97 15.89 16.85
C MET A 194 -3.59 16.16 15.40
N ASP A 195 -2.64 17.08 15.15
CA ASP A 195 -2.17 17.39 13.79
C ASP A 195 -1.40 16.22 13.16
N GLU A 196 -0.59 15.50 13.95
CA GLU A 196 0.08 14.27 13.51
C GLU A 196 -0.93 13.17 13.18
N GLN A 197 -1.93 13.00 14.05
CA GLN A 197 -2.99 12.01 13.83
C GLN A 197 -3.82 12.33 12.60
N LEU A 198 -4.15 13.62 12.36
CA LEU A 198 -4.86 14.06 11.17
C LEU A 198 -4.05 13.77 9.91
N PHE A 199 -2.76 14.12 9.88
CA PHE A 199 -1.91 13.83 8.75
C PHE A 199 -1.87 12.32 8.45
N GLN A 200 -1.63 11.49 9.48
CA GLN A 200 -1.59 10.04 9.31
C GLN A 200 -2.93 9.46 8.86
N ALA A 201 -4.06 9.97 9.36
CA ALA A 201 -5.37 9.55 8.93
C ALA A 201 -5.59 9.87 7.43
N VAL A 202 -5.29 11.09 6.99
CA VAL A 202 -5.39 11.45 5.56
C VAL A 202 -4.47 10.60 4.69
N TYR A 203 -3.23 10.37 5.15
CA TYR A 203 -2.27 9.47 4.52
C TYR A 203 -2.84 8.06 4.31
N GLN A 204 -3.48 7.48 5.33
CA GLN A 204 -4.09 6.14 5.23
C GLN A 204 -5.31 6.13 4.31
N LEU A 205 -6.19 7.13 4.44
CA LEU A 205 -7.42 7.23 3.64
C LEU A 205 -7.11 7.38 2.15
N MET A 206 -6.13 8.22 1.78
CA MET A 206 -5.67 8.37 0.39
C MET A 206 -5.08 7.08 -0.18
N GLY A 207 -4.43 6.29 0.66
CA GLY A 207 -3.84 5.02 0.26
C GLY A 207 -4.86 3.88 0.12
N THR A 208 -6.01 3.92 0.78
CA THR A 208 -6.84 2.71 0.96
C THR A 208 -8.28 2.83 0.46
N LEU A 209 -8.82 4.04 0.33
CA LEU A 209 -10.22 4.26 -0.03
C LEU A 209 -10.41 4.74 -1.47
N ALA A 210 -11.51 4.33 -2.09
CA ALA A 210 -12.00 4.92 -3.34
C ALA A 210 -12.67 6.26 -3.03
N LEU A 211 -11.84 7.29 -2.86
CA LEU A 211 -12.30 8.63 -2.52
C LEU A 211 -12.87 9.35 -3.75
N PRO A 212 -14.09 9.91 -3.66
CA PRO A 212 -14.64 10.80 -4.67
C PRO A 212 -13.69 11.98 -5.00
N PRO A 213 -13.69 12.49 -6.25
CA PRO A 213 -12.81 13.57 -6.69
C PRO A 213 -12.82 14.81 -5.78
N ASP A 214 -14.00 15.24 -5.34
CA ASP A 214 -14.18 16.39 -4.46
C ASP A 214 -13.63 16.14 -3.04
N VAL A 215 -13.80 14.93 -2.51
CA VAL A 215 -13.20 14.52 -1.24
C VAL A 215 -11.68 14.49 -1.33
N ARG A 216 -11.10 13.90 -2.38
CA ARG A 216 -9.64 13.91 -2.58
C ARG A 216 -9.10 15.33 -2.64
N ALA A 217 -9.77 16.20 -3.38
CA ALA A 217 -9.36 17.58 -3.51
C ALA A 217 -9.46 18.36 -2.19
N ALA A 218 -10.53 18.15 -1.42
CA ALA A 218 -10.68 18.72 -0.08
C ALA A 218 -9.58 18.23 0.87
N LEU A 219 -9.19 16.95 0.81
CA LEU A 219 -8.09 16.41 1.59
C LEU A 219 -6.74 16.99 1.18
N PHE A 220 -6.45 17.17 -0.11
CA PHE A 220 -5.21 17.80 -0.56
C PHE A 220 -5.06 19.25 -0.09
N ARG A 221 -6.13 20.05 -0.22
CA ARG A 221 -6.17 21.40 0.37
C ARG A 221 -6.05 21.33 1.89
N GLY A 222 -6.74 20.38 2.52
CA GLY A 222 -6.73 20.16 3.96
C GLY A 222 -5.33 19.88 4.50
N LEU A 223 -4.56 19.00 3.86
CA LEU A 223 -3.17 18.71 4.23
C LEU A 223 -2.33 19.99 4.34
N ALA A 224 -2.54 20.96 3.45
CA ALA A 224 -1.82 22.23 3.48
C ALA A 224 -2.23 23.17 4.62
N THR A 225 -3.33 22.89 5.32
CA THR A 225 -3.80 23.66 6.48
C THR A 225 -3.36 23.07 7.82
N ILE A 226 -2.87 21.83 7.83
CA ILE A 226 -2.43 21.15 9.06
C ILE A 226 -1.07 21.74 9.48
N PRO A 227 -0.96 22.32 10.70
CA PRO A 227 0.32 22.81 11.22
C PRO A 227 1.38 21.71 11.23
N GLY A 228 2.58 22.00 10.71
CA GLY A 228 3.69 21.04 10.67
C GLY A 228 3.79 20.21 9.38
N VAL A 229 2.79 20.25 8.51
CA VAL A 229 2.92 19.69 7.16
C VAL A 229 3.88 20.54 6.33
N SER A 230 4.75 19.86 5.59
CA SER A 230 5.80 20.44 4.75
C SER A 230 5.81 19.78 3.37
N VAL A 231 6.55 20.35 2.42
CA VAL A 231 6.82 19.74 1.11
C VAL A 231 8.21 19.15 1.13
N THR A 232 8.33 17.89 0.72
CA THR A 232 9.62 17.28 0.40
C THR A 232 9.65 16.96 -1.08
N GLU A 233 10.62 17.54 -1.79
CA GLU A 233 10.84 17.24 -3.21
C GLU A 233 11.69 15.99 -3.37
N ASP A 234 11.61 15.39 -4.56
CA ASP A 234 12.54 14.37 -5.04
C ASP A 234 12.55 13.09 -4.17
N VAL A 235 11.39 12.71 -3.63
CA VAL A 235 11.21 11.52 -2.79
C VAL A 235 10.98 10.30 -3.68
N ALA A 236 11.74 9.23 -3.46
CA ALA A 236 11.60 7.99 -4.21
C ALA A 236 10.55 7.07 -3.58
N ASP A 237 9.66 6.52 -4.41
CA ASP A 237 8.76 5.44 -4.00
C ASP A 237 9.45 4.06 -4.07
N ALA A 238 8.72 2.99 -3.70
CA ALA A 238 9.27 1.63 -3.74
C ALA A 238 9.69 1.14 -5.14
N ALA A 239 9.17 1.75 -6.21
CA ALA A 239 9.49 1.46 -7.60
C ALA A 239 10.61 2.36 -8.16
N GLY A 240 11.16 3.27 -7.34
CA GLY A 240 12.21 4.20 -7.73
C GLY A 240 11.72 5.42 -8.50
N ARG A 241 10.40 5.63 -8.63
CA ARG A 241 9.83 6.85 -9.22
C ARG A 241 10.05 7.98 -8.23
N ARG A 242 10.53 9.12 -8.71
CA ARG A 242 10.77 10.32 -7.88
C ARG A 242 9.56 11.25 -7.96
N GLY A 243 9.07 11.67 -6.80
CA GLY A 243 7.87 12.48 -6.66
C GLY A 243 8.03 13.63 -5.69
N VAL A 244 6.96 14.39 -5.52
CA VAL A 244 6.82 15.45 -4.53
C VAL A 244 5.90 14.94 -3.42
N ALA A 245 6.23 15.20 -2.17
CA ALA A 245 5.48 14.66 -1.04
C ALA A 245 4.94 15.74 -0.10
N PHE A 246 3.75 15.49 0.44
CA PHE A 246 3.37 16.06 1.72
C PHE A 246 4.10 15.29 2.82
N SER A 247 4.81 15.99 3.68
CA SER A 247 5.64 15.40 4.73
C SER A 247 5.24 15.95 6.09
N TYR A 248 5.11 15.06 7.07
CA TYR A 248 4.92 15.44 8.47
C TYR A 248 5.97 14.75 9.33
N THR A 249 6.73 15.54 10.09
CA THR A 249 7.68 15.02 11.08
C THR A 249 7.05 15.19 12.45
N GLY A 250 6.59 14.06 13.01
CA GLY A 250 6.08 13.98 14.37
C GLY A 250 7.21 13.89 15.39
N ARG A 251 6.87 13.44 16.60
CA ARG A 251 7.85 13.29 17.68
C ARG A 251 8.94 12.27 17.33
N ASP A 252 8.50 11.11 16.85
CA ASP A 252 9.36 9.93 16.73
C ASP A 252 9.59 9.52 15.27
N ALA A 253 8.70 9.92 14.36
CA ALA A 253 8.70 9.48 12.97
C ALA A 253 8.36 10.61 11.98
N ARG A 254 8.88 10.47 10.76
CA ARG A 254 8.44 11.23 9.58
C ARG A 254 7.66 10.32 8.64
N TYR A 255 6.58 10.83 8.08
CA TYR A 255 5.80 10.17 7.03
C TYR A 255 5.62 11.09 5.83
N ASP A 256 5.75 10.51 4.65
CA ASP A 256 5.69 11.17 3.35
C ASP A 256 4.59 10.53 2.49
N LEU A 257 3.61 11.34 2.06
CA LEU A 257 2.60 10.98 1.06
C LEU A 257 3.10 11.44 -0.31
N ILE A 258 3.55 10.49 -1.14
CA ILE A 258 4.30 10.78 -2.36
C ILE A 258 3.34 10.88 -3.54
N LEU A 259 3.42 11.98 -4.29
CA LEU A 259 2.64 12.26 -5.49
C LEU A 259 3.53 12.34 -6.73
N ASP A 260 2.94 12.01 -7.88
CA ASP A 260 3.59 12.23 -9.17
C ASP A 260 3.70 13.74 -9.40
N PRO A 261 4.88 14.26 -9.76
CA PRO A 261 5.10 15.69 -9.81
C PRO A 261 4.49 16.36 -11.05
N VAL A 262 3.89 15.57 -11.95
CA VAL A 262 3.22 16.06 -13.17
C VAL A 262 1.70 16.09 -12.97
N ASP A 263 1.10 14.95 -12.59
CA ASP A 263 -0.35 14.78 -12.53
C ASP A 263 -0.90 14.66 -11.09
N PHE A 264 -0.04 14.74 -10.07
CA PHE A 264 -0.38 14.67 -8.66
C PHE A 264 -1.13 13.41 -8.24
N ARG A 265 -1.10 12.35 -9.04
CA ARG A 265 -1.64 11.05 -8.61
C ARG A 265 -0.77 10.46 -7.51
N PHE A 266 -1.39 9.69 -6.62
CA PHE A 266 -0.70 9.00 -5.54
C PHE A 266 0.31 7.98 -6.11
N LEU A 267 1.59 8.14 -5.75
CA LEU A 267 2.66 7.21 -6.12
C LEU A 267 2.91 6.17 -5.05
N GLY A 268 2.71 6.50 -3.77
CA GLY A 268 3.04 5.62 -2.67
C GLY A 268 3.45 6.42 -1.44
N THR A 269 4.19 5.77 -0.57
CA THR A 269 4.48 6.31 0.75
C THR A 269 5.90 6.00 1.19
N TYR A 270 6.43 6.85 2.07
CA TYR A 270 7.66 6.57 2.79
C TYR A 270 7.51 7.00 4.24
N GLY A 271 8.15 6.28 5.15
CA GLY A 271 8.21 6.67 6.55
C GLY A 271 9.49 6.19 7.20
N VAL A 272 9.95 6.93 8.20
CA VAL A 272 11.23 6.69 8.86
C VAL A 272 11.20 7.19 10.29
N GLN A 273 11.85 6.48 11.21
CA GLN A 273 12.11 6.99 12.55
C GLN A 273 13.06 8.18 12.48
N THR A 274 12.73 9.20 13.25
CA THR A 274 13.54 10.42 13.42
C THR A 274 14.20 10.49 14.79
N ALA A 275 13.71 9.70 15.75
CA ALA A 275 14.30 9.53 17.06
C ALA A 275 14.51 8.03 17.37
N ASP A 276 15.34 7.76 18.38
CA ASP A 276 15.42 6.43 18.96
C ASP A 276 14.08 6.08 19.63
N GLY A 277 13.53 4.93 19.26
CA GLY A 277 12.33 4.38 19.87
C GLY A 277 12.59 3.83 21.27
N THR A 278 11.50 3.47 21.95
CA THR A 278 11.57 2.78 23.24
C THR A 278 12.11 1.36 23.14
N ASP A 279 11.96 0.73 21.96
CA ASP A 279 12.64 -0.52 21.63
C ASP A 279 14.08 -0.21 21.14
N PRO A 280 15.12 -0.82 21.74
CA PRO A 280 16.50 -0.62 21.32
C PRO A 280 16.80 -0.96 19.85
N GLU A 281 15.99 -1.81 19.22
CA GLU A 281 16.13 -2.16 17.79
C GLU A 281 15.56 -1.08 16.86
N ILE A 282 14.76 -0.15 17.38
CA ILE A 282 14.13 0.93 16.64
C ILE A 282 14.98 2.19 16.85
N LYS A 283 15.92 2.45 15.93
CA LYS A 283 16.80 3.63 15.97
C LYS A 283 16.31 4.73 15.05
N ALA A 284 16.75 5.95 15.30
CA ALA A 284 16.65 7.01 14.29
C ALA A 284 17.22 6.52 12.95
N GLY A 285 16.49 6.75 11.86
CA GLY A 285 16.81 6.24 10.53
C GLY A 285 16.21 4.88 10.19
N THR A 286 15.57 4.17 11.14
CA THR A 286 14.85 2.92 10.82
C THR A 286 13.68 3.21 9.88
N PRO A 287 13.64 2.64 8.67
CA PRO A 287 12.54 2.82 7.74
C PRO A 287 11.30 2.10 8.24
N LEU A 288 10.16 2.78 8.21
CA LEU A 288 8.88 2.31 8.74
C LEU A 288 7.96 1.77 7.65
N THR A 289 8.04 2.37 6.47
CA THR A 289 7.24 2.00 5.31
C THR A 289 7.93 2.50 4.04
N LEU A 290 7.76 1.76 2.95
CA LEU A 290 8.09 2.21 1.62
C LEU A 290 7.18 1.48 0.63
N THR A 291 6.28 2.21 -0.02
CA THR A 291 5.32 1.65 -0.99
C THR A 291 5.39 2.34 -2.34
N ALA A 292 4.88 1.69 -3.37
CA ALA A 292 4.64 2.25 -4.69
C ALA A 292 3.36 1.66 -5.28
N ARG A 293 2.39 2.54 -5.58
CA ARG A 293 1.16 2.22 -6.30
C ARG A 293 1.49 1.79 -7.73
N LEU A 294 1.24 0.53 -8.04
CA LEU A 294 1.40 -0.05 -9.38
C LEU A 294 0.10 0.03 -10.17
N ASP A 295 -1.03 -0.26 -9.52
CA ASP A 295 -2.35 -0.23 -10.12
C ASP A 295 -3.43 0.10 -9.07
N ALA A 296 -4.50 0.76 -9.50
CA ALA A 296 -5.69 1.06 -8.71
C ALA A 296 -6.91 1.11 -9.61
N LYS A 297 -7.95 0.34 -9.30
CA LYS A 297 -9.21 0.38 -10.05
C LYS A 297 -10.38 -0.19 -9.29
N LEU A 298 -11.58 0.18 -9.72
CA LEU A 298 -12.81 -0.39 -9.22
C LEU A 298 -13.06 -1.75 -9.87
N VAL A 299 -13.47 -2.70 -9.05
CA VAL A 299 -13.84 -4.07 -9.45
C VAL A 299 -15.14 -4.47 -8.76
N ASP A 300 -15.83 -5.49 -9.27
CA ASP A 300 -17.15 -5.88 -8.79
C ASP A 300 -17.10 -6.82 -7.58
N GLY A 301 -15.91 -7.25 -7.18
CA GLY A 301 -15.73 -8.14 -6.02
C GLY A 301 -14.29 -8.31 -5.58
N ALA A 302 -14.11 -8.67 -4.31
CA ALA A 302 -12.81 -9.05 -3.77
C ALA A 302 -12.18 -10.21 -4.56
N GLY A 303 -10.87 -10.11 -4.85
CA GLY A 303 -10.12 -11.10 -5.62
C GLY A 303 -10.10 -10.87 -7.13
N GLN A 304 -10.88 -9.92 -7.66
CA GLN A 304 -10.83 -9.51 -9.06
C GLN A 304 -9.68 -8.53 -9.31
N LYS A 305 -9.05 -8.58 -10.49
CA LYS A 305 -7.82 -7.84 -10.78
C LYS A 305 -7.89 -7.01 -12.03
#